data_AF-A0A367EX05-F1
#
_entry.id   AF-A0A367EX05-F1
#
_cell.length_a   1.000
_cell.length_b   1.000
_cell.length_c   1.000
_cell.angle_alpha   90.00
_cell.angle_beta   90.00
_cell.angle_gamma   90.00
#
_symmetry.space_group_name_H-M   'P 1'
#
loop_
_entity.id
_entity.type
_entity.pdbx_description
1 polymer ?
#
loop_
_entity_poly.entity_id
_entity_poly.type
_entity_poly.pdbx_seq_one_letter_code
_entity_poly.pdbx_strand_id
1 'polypeptide(L)'
;MRLRWRPVPRWGRWVAAGYLVGFLEGGCAHLFDLLRGGIHVYAPVAAVPWQVFFVGLVVLDPLVAVLVAGARAAGVWLAGAVMTADVVANWVVDWQWVREDPGWALRPVGLLPITLFGVFVLVTCAPLARAVESGGRLRAGVGSVPG
;
A
#
# COMPACT_ATOMS: atom_id res chain seq x y z
N MET A 1 20.47 -0.47 -1.85
CA MET A 1 19.35 -0.17 -0.91
C MET A 1 19.79 0.12 0.54
N ARG A 2 20.63 -0.70 1.17
CA ARG A 2 20.95 -0.60 2.63
C ARG A 2 21.43 0.78 3.11
N LEU A 3 22.12 1.55 2.29
CA LEU A 3 22.66 2.87 2.67
C LEU A 3 21.59 3.95 2.87
N ARG A 4 20.45 3.88 2.16
CA ARG A 4 19.39 4.91 2.26
C ARG A 4 18.60 4.80 3.56
N TRP A 5 18.54 3.61 4.13
CA TRP A 5 17.77 3.31 5.34
C TRP A 5 18.54 3.42 6.64
N ARG A 6 19.88 3.55 6.60
CA ARG A 6 20.72 3.68 7.80
C ARG A 6 20.26 4.81 8.75
N PRO A 7 19.88 6.01 8.27
CA PRO A 7 19.42 7.08 9.13
C PRO A 7 18.00 6.88 9.68
N VAL A 8 17.21 5.97 9.10
CA VAL A 8 15.83 5.72 9.54
C VAL A 8 15.85 4.84 10.80
N PRO A 9 15.06 5.16 11.85
CA PRO A 9 14.95 4.35 13.05
C PRO A 9 14.54 2.89 12.77
N ARG A 10 14.90 1.97 13.67
CA ARG A 10 14.58 0.53 13.52
C ARG A 10 13.08 0.26 13.37
N TRP A 11 12.24 0.96 14.14
CA TRP A 11 10.78 0.83 14.03
C TRP A 11 10.30 1.19 12.61
N GLY A 12 10.84 2.27 12.02
CA GLY A 12 10.46 2.72 10.68
C GLY A 12 10.84 1.72 9.59
N ARG A 13 11.95 0.99 9.78
CA ARG A 13 12.35 -0.10 8.86
C ARG A 13 11.39 -1.29 8.95
N TRP A 14 10.92 -1.63 10.15
CA TRP A 14 9.93 -2.69 10.32
C TRP A 14 8.56 -2.31 9.75
N VAL A 15 8.13 -1.07 9.97
CA VAL A 15 6.91 -0.55 9.33
C VAL A 15 7.04 -0.60 7.81
N ALA A 16 8.16 -0.12 7.27
CA ALA A 16 8.42 -0.19 5.82
C ALA A 16 8.46 -1.64 5.31
N ALA A 17 9.02 -2.59 6.06
CA ALA A 17 8.97 -4.00 5.70
C ALA A 17 7.52 -4.53 5.66
N GLY A 18 6.68 -4.12 6.61
CA GLY A 18 5.25 -4.41 6.59
C GLY A 18 4.57 -3.86 5.32
N TYR A 19 4.91 -2.64 4.90
CA TYR A 19 4.41 -2.07 3.64
C TYR A 19 4.86 -2.94 2.45
N LEU A 20 6.15 -3.28 2.38
CA LEU A 20 6.67 -4.09 1.27
C LEU A 20 5.93 -5.44 1.17
N VAL A 21 5.72 -6.12 2.29
CA VAL A 21 5.01 -7.39 2.30
C VAL A 21 3.56 -7.20 1.82
N GLY A 22 2.81 -6.28 2.43
CA GLY A 22 1.39 -6.12 2.11
C GLY A 22 1.14 -5.62 0.69
N PHE A 23 1.93 -4.67 0.17
CA PHE A 23 1.79 -4.22 -1.21
C PHE A 23 2.22 -5.29 -2.22
N LEU A 24 3.29 -6.06 -1.95
CA LEU A 24 3.67 -7.15 -2.86
C LEU A 24 2.65 -8.29 -2.85
N GLU A 25 2.08 -8.62 -1.69
CA GLU A 25 0.98 -9.56 -1.55
C GLU A 25 -0.25 -9.10 -2.34
N GLY A 26 -0.71 -7.86 -2.12
CA GLY A 26 -1.85 -7.27 -2.84
C GLY A 26 -1.64 -7.27 -4.35
N GLY A 27 -0.47 -6.84 -4.81
CA GLY A 27 -0.12 -6.87 -6.23
C GLY A 27 -0.12 -8.28 -6.82
N CYS A 28 0.31 -9.29 -6.06
CA CYS A 28 0.21 -10.69 -6.48
C CYS A 28 -1.24 -11.17 -6.54
N ALA A 29 -2.09 -10.76 -5.59
CA ALA A 29 -3.51 -11.09 -5.60
C ALA A 29 -4.21 -10.49 -6.84
N HIS A 30 -4.02 -9.21 -7.12
CA HIS A 30 -4.59 -8.55 -8.30
C HIS A 30 -4.07 -9.15 -9.61
N LEU A 31 -2.77 -9.46 -9.68
CA LEU A 31 -2.21 -10.14 -10.84
C LEU A 31 -2.85 -11.52 -11.03
N PHE A 32 -3.03 -12.26 -9.95
CA PHE A 32 -3.62 -13.59 -9.99
C PHE A 32 -5.10 -13.57 -10.40
N ASP A 33 -5.87 -12.58 -9.94
CA ASP A 33 -7.24 -12.34 -10.39
C ASP A 33 -7.29 -12.08 -11.90
N LEU A 34 -6.40 -11.21 -12.41
CA LEU A 34 -6.31 -10.93 -13.85
C LEU A 34 -5.86 -12.16 -14.65
N LEU A 35 -4.96 -12.99 -14.12
CA LEU A 35 -4.55 -14.22 -14.80
C LEU A 35 -5.69 -15.24 -14.89
N ARG A 36 -6.60 -15.26 -13.91
CA ARG A 36 -7.75 -16.19 -13.90
C ARG A 36 -8.94 -15.71 -14.71
N GLY A 37 -9.27 -14.42 -14.62
CA GLY A 37 -10.50 -13.86 -15.19
C GLY A 37 -10.30 -12.80 -16.27
N GLY A 38 -9.04 -12.46 -16.59
CA GLY A 38 -8.71 -11.34 -17.46
C GLY A 38 -9.18 -10.00 -16.89
N ILE A 39 -9.26 -8.98 -17.75
CA ILE A 39 -9.78 -7.65 -17.38
C ILE A 39 -11.25 -7.69 -16.94
N HIS A 40 -11.98 -8.76 -17.27
CA HIS A 40 -13.40 -8.92 -16.95
C HIS A 40 -13.65 -9.42 -15.53
N VAL A 41 -12.61 -9.79 -14.78
CA VAL A 41 -12.76 -10.22 -13.37
C VAL A 41 -13.43 -9.14 -12.51
N TYR A 42 -13.23 -7.86 -12.85
CA TYR A 42 -13.84 -6.72 -12.16
C TYR A 42 -15.11 -6.20 -12.85
N ALA A 43 -15.58 -6.82 -13.95
CA ALA A 43 -16.81 -6.41 -14.63
C ALA A 43 -18.08 -6.38 -13.73
N PRO A 44 -18.21 -7.25 -12.69
CA PRO A 44 -19.31 -7.16 -11.72
C PRO A 44 -19.28 -5.91 -10.85
N VAL A 45 -18.14 -5.20 -10.76
CA VAL A 45 -18.03 -3.94 -10.03
C VAL A 45 -18.71 -2.83 -10.84
N ALA A 46 -19.88 -2.38 -10.40
CA ALA A 46 -20.78 -1.53 -11.19
C ALA A 46 -20.17 -0.21 -11.69
N ALA A 47 -19.18 0.36 -10.99
CA ALA A 47 -18.56 1.62 -11.38
C ALA A 47 -17.20 1.39 -12.07
N VAL A 48 -17.11 1.80 -13.34
CA VAL A 48 -15.89 1.72 -14.18
C VAL A 48 -14.63 2.27 -13.48
N PRO A 49 -14.66 3.39 -12.73
CA PRO A 49 -13.47 3.87 -12.01
C PRO A 49 -12.87 2.84 -11.04
N TRP A 50 -13.70 2.04 -10.36
CA TRP A 50 -13.21 0.99 -9.46
C TRP A 50 -12.59 -0.17 -10.23
N GLN A 51 -13.13 -0.53 -11.39
CA GLN A 51 -12.53 -1.55 -12.26
C GLN A 51 -11.13 -1.12 -12.71
N VAL A 52 -11.00 0.11 -13.21
CA VAL A 52 -9.71 0.68 -13.64
C VAL A 52 -8.74 0.74 -12.47
N PHE A 53 -9.21 1.11 -11.29
CA PHE A 53 -8.41 1.14 -10.08
C PHE A 53 -7.88 -0.25 -9.72
N PHE A 54 -8.74 -1.28 -9.64
CA PHE A 54 -8.31 -2.65 -9.31
C PHE A 54 -7.33 -3.23 -10.34
N VAL A 55 -7.55 -2.99 -11.64
CA VAL A 55 -6.56 -3.35 -12.67
C VAL A 55 -5.24 -2.59 -12.45
N GLY A 56 -5.33 -1.31 -12.10
CA GLY A 56 -4.20 -0.44 -11.83
C GLY A 56 -3.36 -0.86 -10.63
N LEU A 57 -3.92 -1.57 -9.64
CA LEU A 57 -3.19 -2.04 -8.46
C LEU A 57 -2.03 -2.98 -8.81
N VAL A 58 -2.13 -3.73 -9.91
CA VAL A 58 -1.00 -4.53 -10.46
C VAL A 58 0.23 -3.67 -10.75
N VAL A 59 0.05 -2.38 -11.04
CA VAL A 59 1.14 -1.43 -11.27
C VAL A 59 1.42 -0.59 -10.02
N LEU A 60 0.37 -0.12 -9.34
CA LEU A 60 0.51 0.77 -8.19
C LEU A 60 1.19 0.08 -7.01
N ASP A 61 0.88 -1.19 -6.74
CA ASP A 61 1.43 -1.87 -5.56
C ASP A 61 2.94 -2.14 -5.69
N PRO A 62 3.44 -2.69 -6.82
CA PRO A 62 4.89 -2.80 -7.04
C PRO A 62 5.57 -1.43 -7.06
N LEU A 63 4.92 -0.40 -7.60
CA LEU A 63 5.48 0.96 -7.60
C LEU A 63 5.64 1.49 -6.18
N VAL A 64 4.62 1.36 -5.33
CA VAL A 64 4.69 1.69 -3.90
C VAL A 64 5.84 0.93 -3.26
N ALA A 65 5.92 -0.39 -3.46
CA ALA A 65 6.97 -1.21 -2.88
C ALA A 65 8.37 -0.75 -3.30
N VAL A 66 8.58 -0.46 -4.59
CA VAL A 66 9.86 0.04 -5.11
C VAL A 66 10.23 1.40 -4.52
N LEU A 67 9.27 2.34 -4.47
CA LEU A 67 9.51 3.68 -3.92
C LEU A 67 9.80 3.64 -2.42
N VAL A 68 9.03 2.84 -1.68
CA VAL A 68 9.25 2.59 -0.26
C VAL A 68 10.62 1.96 -0.07
N ALA A 69 10.96 0.86 -0.73
CA ALA A 69 12.28 0.20 -0.64
C ALA A 69 13.45 1.13 -1.00
N GLY A 70 13.21 2.13 -1.85
CA GLY A 70 14.13 3.22 -2.17
C GLY A 70 14.28 4.29 -1.09
N ALA A 71 13.59 4.16 0.05
CA ALA A 71 13.44 5.16 1.11
C ALA A 71 13.01 6.52 0.55
N ARG A 72 11.95 6.53 -0.29
CA ARG A 72 11.37 7.77 -0.85
C ARG A 72 10.08 8.10 -0.12
N ALA A 73 10.00 9.29 0.45
CA ALA A 73 8.81 9.77 1.16
C ALA A 73 7.56 9.78 0.26
N ALA A 74 7.74 10.09 -1.03
CA ALA A 74 6.68 9.99 -2.04
C ALA A 74 6.06 8.58 -2.10
N GLY A 75 6.86 7.51 -1.92
CA GLY A 75 6.34 6.14 -1.87
C GLY A 75 5.47 5.88 -0.64
N VAL A 76 5.80 6.49 0.50
CA VAL A 76 5.01 6.37 1.74
C VAL A 76 3.69 7.12 1.64
N TRP A 77 3.68 8.31 1.02
CA TRP A 77 2.45 9.05 0.76
C TRP A 77 1.57 8.35 -0.28
N LEU A 78 2.17 7.83 -1.35
CA LEU A 78 1.47 7.01 -2.33
C LEU A 78 0.84 5.78 -1.68
N ALA A 79 1.56 5.09 -0.78
CA ALA A 79 1.01 3.97 -0.01
C ALA A 79 -0.27 4.36 0.75
N GLY A 80 -0.27 5.51 1.44
CA GLY A 80 -1.46 6.00 2.14
C GLY A 80 -2.63 6.27 1.20
N ALA A 81 -2.38 6.88 0.03
CA ALA A 81 -3.41 7.19 -0.96
C ALA A 81 -3.99 5.91 -1.60
N VAL A 82 -3.13 5.00 -2.07
CA VAL A 82 -3.54 3.71 -2.65
C VAL A 82 -4.36 2.93 -1.64
N MET A 83 -3.89 2.85 -0.39
CA MET A 83 -4.56 2.05 0.63
C MET A 83 -5.89 2.65 1.10
N THR A 84 -6.02 3.98 1.10
CA THR A 84 -7.33 4.62 1.34
C THR A 84 -8.31 4.24 0.23
N ALA A 85 -7.89 4.37 -1.03
CA ALA A 85 -8.74 4.05 -2.17
C ALA A 85 -9.12 2.56 -2.20
N ASP A 86 -8.17 1.68 -1.88
CA ASP A 86 -8.37 0.22 -1.90
C ASP A 86 -9.31 -0.26 -0.80
N VAL A 87 -9.12 0.21 0.44
CA VAL A 87 -10.06 -0.06 1.54
C VAL A 87 -11.45 0.43 1.17
N VAL A 88 -11.60 1.67 0.68
CA VAL A 88 -12.91 2.21 0.29
C VAL A 88 -13.54 1.38 -0.83
N ALA A 89 -12.79 1.03 -1.86
CA ALA A 89 -13.27 0.25 -2.99
C ALA A 89 -13.77 -1.13 -2.52
N ASN A 90 -12.99 -1.84 -1.71
CA ASN A 90 -13.38 -3.13 -1.15
C ASN A 90 -14.64 -3.03 -0.28
N TRP A 91 -14.73 -2.03 0.60
CA TRP A 91 -15.93 -1.83 1.43
C TRP A 91 -17.17 -1.50 0.59
N VAL A 92 -17.04 -0.71 -0.47
CA VAL A 92 -18.15 -0.38 -1.37
C VAL A 92 -18.62 -1.60 -2.15
N VAL A 93 -17.70 -2.40 -2.69
CA VAL A 93 -18.01 -3.61 -3.47
C VAL A 93 -18.69 -4.66 -2.59
N ASP A 94 -18.18 -4.87 -1.38
CA ASP A 94 -18.66 -5.91 -0.47
C ASP A 94 -19.84 -5.46 0.40
N TRP A 95 -20.25 -4.18 0.32
CA TRP A 95 -21.26 -3.59 1.22
C TRP A 95 -22.58 -4.38 1.25
N GLN A 96 -23.00 -4.93 0.12
CA GLN A 96 -24.22 -5.75 0.05
C GLN A 96 -24.10 -7.01 0.90
N TRP A 97 -22.98 -7.73 0.82
CA TRP A 97 -22.75 -8.96 1.58
C TRP A 97 -22.56 -8.69 3.07
N VAL A 98 -21.89 -7.58 3.42
CA VAL A 98 -21.74 -7.17 4.83
C VAL A 98 -23.09 -6.79 5.45
N ARG A 99 -24.00 -6.19 4.69
CA ARG A 99 -25.37 -5.88 5.16
C ARG A 99 -26.20 -7.13 5.39
N GLU A 100 -26.05 -8.15 4.55
CA GLU A 100 -26.76 -9.43 4.67
C GLU A 100 -26.19 -10.30 5.80
N ASP A 101 -24.87 -10.33 5.95
CA ASP A 101 -24.14 -11.07 6.98
C ASP A 101 -22.95 -10.23 7.48
N PRO A 102 -23.05 -9.59 8.67
CA PRO A 102 -21.94 -8.84 9.25
C PRO A 102 -20.67 -9.69 9.47
N GLY A 103 -20.82 -11.02 9.62
CA GLY A 103 -19.71 -11.96 9.71
C GLY A 103 -18.87 -12.03 8.43
N TRP A 104 -19.40 -11.60 7.28
CA TRP A 104 -18.67 -11.48 6.02
C TRP A 104 -17.41 -10.62 6.19
N ALA A 105 -17.51 -9.51 6.93
CA ALA A 105 -16.41 -8.59 7.17
C ALA A 105 -15.28 -9.19 8.03
N LEU A 106 -15.54 -10.28 8.75
CA LEU A 106 -14.59 -10.93 9.66
C LEU A 106 -13.87 -12.13 9.04
N ARG A 107 -14.16 -12.44 7.77
CA ARG A 107 -13.51 -13.55 7.07
C ARG A 107 -12.00 -13.31 6.99
N PRO A 108 -11.18 -14.37 7.11
CA PRO A 108 -9.72 -14.25 7.12
C PRO A 108 -9.14 -13.78 5.78
N VAL A 109 -9.94 -13.80 4.71
CA VAL A 109 -9.60 -13.33 3.37
C VAL A 109 -10.66 -12.32 2.95
N GLY A 110 -10.24 -11.22 2.32
CA GLY A 110 -11.12 -10.12 1.90
C GLY A 110 -11.07 -8.93 2.85
N LEU A 111 -12.23 -8.47 3.34
CA LEU A 111 -12.37 -7.20 4.06
C LEU A 111 -11.55 -7.06 5.35
N LEU A 112 -11.43 -8.11 6.17
CA LEU A 112 -10.69 -8.02 7.43
C LEU A 112 -9.20 -7.70 7.21
N PRO A 113 -8.42 -8.52 6.45
CA PRO A 113 -7.00 -8.25 6.27
C PRO A 113 -6.74 -6.91 5.57
N ILE A 114 -7.51 -6.55 4.53
CA ILE A 114 -7.32 -5.26 3.84
C ILE A 114 -7.62 -4.07 4.77
N THR A 115 -8.64 -4.17 5.63
CA THR A 115 -8.96 -3.11 6.60
C THR A 115 -7.86 -2.98 7.66
N LEU A 116 -7.38 -4.09 8.22
CA LEU A 116 -6.30 -4.08 9.21
C LEU A 116 -5.00 -3.54 8.63
N PHE A 117 -4.63 -3.97 7.43
CA PHE A 117 -3.47 -3.45 6.72
C PHE A 117 -3.64 -1.96 6.40
N GLY A 118 -4.84 -1.55 5.99
CA GLY A 118 -5.16 -0.16 5.73
C GLY A 118 -5.04 0.73 6.95
N VAL A 119 -5.60 0.32 8.09
CA VAL A 119 -5.42 1.03 9.37
C VAL A 119 -3.94 1.12 9.72
N PHE A 120 -3.20 0.03 9.61
CA PHE A 120 -1.75 0.02 9.86
C PHE A 120 -1.02 1.04 8.97
N VAL A 121 -1.29 1.07 7.66
CA VAL A 121 -0.68 2.02 6.74
C VAL A 121 -1.06 3.46 7.11
N LEU A 122 -2.34 3.76 7.30
CA LEU A 122 -2.81 5.13 7.54
C LEU A 122 -2.32 5.71 8.87
N VAL A 123 -2.25 4.88 9.92
CA VAL A 123 -1.70 5.30 11.22
C VAL A 123 -0.19 5.58 11.11
N THR A 124 0.52 4.86 10.26
CA THR A 124 1.99 4.91 10.20
C THR A 124 2.56 5.76 9.05
N CYS A 125 1.76 6.15 8.06
CA CYS A 125 2.25 6.78 6.84
C CYS A 125 2.93 8.13 7.11
N ALA A 126 2.28 9.00 7.87
CA ALA A 126 2.81 10.32 8.20
C ALA A 126 4.08 10.26 9.06
N PRO A 127 4.15 9.48 10.17
CA PRO A 127 5.40 9.37 10.93
C PRO A 127 6.52 8.70 10.13
N LEU A 128 6.21 7.69 9.31
CA LEU A 128 7.20 7.03 8.47
C LEU A 128 7.75 7.98 7.39
N ALA A 129 6.88 8.75 6.71
CA ALA A 129 7.28 9.72 5.69
C ALA A 129 8.25 10.76 6.27
N ARG A 130 7.91 11.34 7.43
CA ARG A 130 8.77 12.31 8.12
C ARG A 130 10.13 11.72 8.52
N ALA A 131 10.16 10.47 8.97
CA ALA A 131 11.41 9.78 9.32
C ALA A 131 12.30 9.56 8.09
N VAL A 132 11.70 9.18 6.95
CA VAL A 132 12.40 9.01 5.68
C VAL A 132 12.94 10.34 5.13
N GLU A 133 12.15 11.42 5.16
CA GLU A 133 12.58 12.76 4.73
C GLU A 133 13.75 13.28 5.57
N SER A 134 13.66 13.12 6.89
CA SER A 134 14.70 13.55 7.82
C SER A 134 16.01 12.79 7.57
N GLY A 135 15.92 11.48 7.32
CA GLY A 135 17.07 10.67 6.90
C GLY A 135 17.67 11.11 5.55
N GLY A 136 16.83 11.56 4.62
CA GLY A 136 17.27 12.13 3.34
C GLY A 136 18.04 13.44 3.50
N ARG A 137 17.52 14.37 4.32
CA ARG A 137 18.16 15.67 4.61
C ARG A 137 19.53 15.50 5.27
N LEU A 138 19.66 14.59 6.25
CA LEU A 138 20.93 14.29 6.90
C LEU A 138 22.02 13.83 5.92
N ARG A 139 21.64 13.07 4.88
CA ARG A 139 22.60 12.61 3.87
C ARG A 139 23.00 13.72 2.89
N ALA A 140 22.08 14.61 2.54
CA ALA A 140 22.38 15.75 1.68
C ALA A 140 23.38 16.72 2.35
N GLY A 141 23.21 16.99 3.65
CA GLY A 141 24.11 17.87 4.40
C GLY A 141 25.52 17.31 4.63
N VAL A 142 25.70 15.98 4.72
CA VAL A 142 27.04 15.36 4.82
C VAL A 142 27.80 15.41 3.48
N GLY A 143 27.09 15.43 2.35
CA GLY A 143 27.70 15.51 1.03
C GLY A 143 28.11 16.92 0.58
N SER A 144 27.75 17.95 1.35
CA SER A 144 27.96 19.36 0.99
C SER A 144 29.09 20.06 1.75
N VAL A 145 29.92 19.34 2.51
CA VAL A 145 31.15 19.93 3.10
C VAL A 145 32.20 20.01 1.99
N PRO A 146 32.58 21.21 1.51
CA PRO A 146 33.69 21.35 0.57
C PRO A 146 34.99 21.01 1.30
N GLY A 147 35.81 20.15 0.69
CA GLY A 147 37.19 19.93 1.11
C GLY A 147 38.12 21.01 0.59
#